data_AF-A0A7W7W835-F1
#
_entry.id   AF-A0A7W7W835-F1
#
_cell.length_a   1.000
_cell.length_b   1.000
_cell.length_c   1.000
_cell.angle_alpha   90.00
_cell.angle_beta   90.00
_cell.angle_gamma   90.00
#
_symmetry.space_group_name_H-M   'P 1'
#
loop_
_entity.id
_entity.type
_entity.pdbx_description
1 polymer ?
#
loop_
_entity_poly.entity_id
_entity_poly.type
_entity_poly.pdbx_seq_one_letter_code
_entity_poly.pdbx_strand_id
1 'polypeptide(L)' 'MFDMKLVVRVKLLPTPEQAAALEATLRAVNDAATWVSTLAHNQRVFRNYDLRKHPSSA' A
#
# COMPACT_ATOMS: atom_id res chain seq x y z
N MET A 1 11.51 37.31 29.71
CA MET A 1 10.30 37.34 28.85
C MET A 1 10.37 36.10 27.97
N PHE A 2 9.54 35.09 28.23
CA PHE A 2 9.61 33.81 27.51
C PHE A 2 8.83 33.92 26.21
N ASP A 3 9.45 33.54 25.10
CA ASP A 3 8.86 33.55 23.78
C ASP A 3 7.79 32.47 23.67
N MET A 4 6.58 32.83 23.27
CA MET A 4 5.40 31.96 23.25
C MET A 4 5.10 31.56 21.80
N LYS A 5 5.11 30.25 21.52
CA LYS A 5 4.86 29.72 20.17
C LYS A 5 3.53 28.98 20.12
N LEU A 6 2.59 29.52 19.35
CA LEU A 6 1.32 28.85 19.04
C LEU A 6 1.50 27.89 17.86
N VAL A 7 1.12 26.62 18.02
CA VAL A 7 1.15 25.63 16.94
C VAL A 7 -0.24 25.04 16.75
N VAL A 8 -0.77 25.13 15.54
CA VAL A 8 -2.05 24.53 15.14
C VAL A 8 -1.78 23.31 14.26
N ARG A 9 -2.39 22.18 14.58
CA ARG A 9 -2.39 20.98 13.73
C ARG A 9 -3.72 20.90 12.98
N VAL A 10 -3.66 21.06 11.66
CA VAL A 10 -4.82 20.89 10.79
C VAL A 10 -4.72 19.55 10.08
N LYS A 11 -5.81 18.77 10.11
CA LYS A 11 -5.94 17.56 9.29
C LYS A 11 -6.62 17.94 7.98
N LEU A 12 -5.88 17.88 6.88
CA LEU A 12 -6.44 18.02 5.55
C LEU A 12 -7.09 16.68 5.16
N LEU A 13 -8.33 16.75 4.69
CA LEU A 13 -9.01 15.60 4.10
C LEU A 13 -8.79 15.63 2.59
N PRO A 14 -8.62 14.46 1.94
CA PRO A 14 -8.48 14.40 0.50
C PRO A 14 -9.75 14.91 -0.18
N THR A 15 -9.61 15.48 -1.38
CA THR A 15 -10.76 15.72 -2.26
C THR A 15 -11.41 14.37 -2.63
N PRO A 16 -12.69 14.35 -3.05
CA PRO A 16 -13.33 13.11 -3.47
C PRO A 16 -12.55 12.34 -4.55
N GLU A 17 -11.93 13.06 -5.49
CA GLU A 17 -11.07 12.48 -6.53
C GLU A 17 -9.81 11.85 -5.95
N GLN A 18 -9.13 12.53 -5.03
CA GLN A 18 -7.94 12.00 -4.34
C GLN A 18 -8.29 10.76 -3.50
N ALA A 19 -9.43 10.78 -2.82
CA ALA A 19 -9.91 9.65 -2.03
C ALA A 19 -10.19 8.42 -2.93
N ALA A 20 -10.86 8.63 -4.07
CA ALA A 20 -11.14 7.58 -5.03
C ALA A 20 -9.86 7.00 -5.66
N ALA A 21 -8.90 7.86 -6.03
CA ALA A 21 -7.61 7.43 -6.57
C ALA A 21 -6.81 6.61 -5.54
N LEU A 22 -6.80 7.06 -4.27
CA LEU A 22 -6.16 6.33 -3.19
C LEU A 22 -6.83 4.97 -2.95
N GLU A 23 -8.17 4.93 -2.90
CA GLU A 23 -8.91 3.69 -2.72
C GLU A 23 -8.65 2.69 -3.86
N ALA A 24 -8.69 3.14 -5.11
CA ALA A 24 -8.41 2.31 -6.27
C ALA A 24 -6.98 1.73 -6.21
N THR A 25 -6.01 2.55 -5.82
CA THR A 25 -4.62 2.12 -5.66
C THR A 25 -4.50 1.05 -4.57
N LEU A 26 -5.12 1.28 -3.41
CA LEU A 26 -5.09 0.34 -2.28
C LEU A 26 -5.75 -0.99 -2.64
N ARG A 27 -6.87 -0.96 -3.37
CA ARG A 27 -7.53 -2.18 -3.86
C ARG A 27 -6.63 -2.96 -4.80
N ALA A 28 -6.07 -2.31 -5.82
CA ALA A 28 -5.17 -2.96 -6.78
C ALA A 28 -3.95 -3.61 -6.10
N VAL A 29 -3.33 -2.92 -5.13
CA VAL A 29 -2.19 -3.47 -4.38
C VAL A 29 -2.62 -4.64 -3.50
N ASN A 30 -3.79 -4.57 -2.85
CA ASN A 30 -4.31 -5.67 -2.04
C ASN A 30 -4.64 -6.91 -2.87
N ASP A 31 -5.19 -6.73 -4.06
CA ASP A 31 -5.49 -7.84 -4.98
C ASP A 31 -4.18 -8.50 -5.45
N ALA A 32 -3.18 -7.70 -5.82
CA ALA A 32 -1.85 -8.21 -6.16
C ALA A 32 -1.19 -8.96 -4.98
N ALA A 33 -1.29 -8.41 -3.76
CA ALA A 33 -0.76 -9.05 -2.56
C ALA A 33 -1.47 -10.39 -2.24
N THR A 34 -2.79 -10.44 -2.41
CA THR A 34 -3.57 -11.67 -2.28
C THR A 34 -3.09 -12.72 -3.26
N TRP A 35 -2.90 -12.35 -4.54
CA TRP A 35 -2.39 -13.25 -5.56
C TRP A 35 -0.98 -13.78 -5.24
N VAL A 36 -0.05 -12.90 -4.84
CA VAL A 36 1.30 -13.31 -4.43
C VAL A 36 1.25 -14.25 -3.21
N SER A 37 0.36 -13.99 -2.26
CA SER A 37 0.18 -14.85 -1.08
C SER A 37 -0.30 -16.25 -1.46
N THR A 38 -1.29 -16.35 -2.33
CA THR A 38 -1.76 -17.63 -2.88
C THR A 38 -0.64 -18.37 -3.61
N LEU A 39 0.13 -17.66 -4.45
CA LEU A 39 1.27 -18.22 -5.17
C LEU A 39 2.33 -18.78 -4.21
N ALA A 40 2.71 -17.98 -3.20
CA ALA A 40 3.67 -18.35 -2.17
C ALA A 40 3.25 -19.61 -1.41
N HIS A 41 1.97 -19.70 -1.05
CA HIS A 41 1.44 -20.85 -0.33
C HIS A 41 1.44 -22.12 -1.20
N ASN A 42 0.97 -22.02 -2.45
CA ASN A 42 0.91 -23.13 -3.39
C ASN A 42 2.31 -23.69 -3.71
N GLN A 43 3.30 -22.80 -3.85
CA GLN A 43 4.67 -23.18 -4.20
C GLN A 43 5.56 -23.46 -2.98
N ARG A 44 5.07 -23.18 -1.77
CA ARG A 44 5.84 -23.24 -0.51
C ARG A 44 7.10 -22.35 -0.54
N VAL A 45 7.04 -21.26 -1.30
CA VAL A 45 8.12 -20.27 -1.43
C VAL A 45 7.67 -18.96 -0.78
N PHE A 46 8.33 -18.54 0.29
CA PHE A 46 7.93 -17.36 1.06
C PHE A 46 8.96 -16.24 1.03
N ARG A 47 10.16 -16.51 0.52
CA ARG A 47 11.23 -15.51 0.46
C ARG A 47 10.92 -14.52 -0.67
N ASN A 48 10.89 -13.23 -0.33
CA ASN A 48 10.56 -12.16 -1.28
C ASN A 48 11.40 -12.20 -2.57
N TYR A 49 12.70 -12.48 -2.46
CA TYR A 49 13.60 -12.58 -3.61
C TYR A 49 13.18 -13.69 -4.57
N ASP A 50 12.77 -14.84 -4.05
CA ASP A 50 12.35 -15.99 -4.85
C ASP A 50 10.98 -15.70 -5.48
N LEU A 51 10.05 -15.08 -4.74
CA LEU A 51 8.75 -14.63 -5.25
C LEU A 51 8.85 -13.60 -6.38
N ARG A 52 9.83 -12.70 -6.34
CA ARG A 52 10.08 -11.70 -7.40
C ARG A 52 10.73 -12.28 -8.65
N LYS A 53 11.40 -13.44 -8.51
CA LYS A 53 12.05 -14.13 -9.63
C LYS A 53 11.10 -14.95 -10.46
N HIS A 54 9.90 -15.25 -9.96
CA HIS A 54 8.84 -15.84 -10.77
C HIS A 54 8.27 -14.75 -11.68
N PRO A 55 8.65 -14.72 -12.97
CA PRO A 55 8.11 -13.75 -13.89
C PRO A 55 6.70 -14.20 -14.27
N SER A 56 5.81 -13.23 -14.45
CA SER A 56 4.49 -13.34 -15.09
C SER A 56 4.30 -14.59 -15.97
N SER A 57 3.45 -15.51 -15.52
CA SER A 57 2.73 -16.46 -16.38
C SER A 57 1.24 -16.15 -16.27
N ALA A 58 0.82 -15.06 -16.93
CA ALA A 58 -0.51 -14.81 -17.49
C ALA A 58 -0.51 -13.39 -18.09
#